data_AF-A0A7R9LY92-F1
#
_entry.id   AF-A0A7R9LY92-F1
#
_cell.length_a   1.000
_cell.length_b   1.000
_cell.length_c   1.000
_cell.angle_alpha   90.00
_cell.angle_beta   90.00
_cell.angle_gamma   90.00
#
_symmetry.space_group_name_H-M   'P 1'
#
loop_
_entity.id
_entity.type
_entity.pdbx_description
1 polymer ?
#
loop_
_entity_poly.entity_id
_entity_poly.type
_entity_poly.pdbx_seq_one_letter_code
_entity_poly.pdbx_strand_id
1 'polypeptide(L)'
;MDYEVDLYLRQRWYDQRLMTGNGSRALDLNDPKLVQMIWKPEVFFANAKTAEFQYVTVPNVLVRLDQGGSILYMLRLKLRFSCMMDLYRYPMDSQICAIELASFSKTTTELNLKWSDISPVKLYDKLKLPQFLITNVSTSLCKETFHIGEYSCLKAEFYLQRALGYHLVQSYLPTILIVVISWVSFWLDEEAIPARITLGVTTLLTISSKGIDVYYRLKLRFSCMMDLYRYPMDSQICAIELASFSKTTTELNLKWSDISPVKLYDKLKLPQFLITNVSTSLCKETFHIGEYSCLKAEFYLQRALGYHLVQSYLPTILIVV
;
A
#
# COMPACT_ATOMS: atom_id res chain seq x y z
N MET A 1 2.08 4.84 -0.95
CA MET A 1 1.07 4.24 -0.05
C MET A 1 1.44 2.78 0.14
N ASP A 2 2.44 2.54 0.98
CA ASP A 2 2.95 1.22 1.35
C ASP A 2 3.83 1.34 2.59
N TYR A 3 4.13 0.20 3.18
CA TYR A 3 5.03 0.08 4.31
C TYR A 3 5.84 -1.20 4.18
N GLU A 4 7.06 -1.19 4.71
CA GLU A 4 7.99 -2.31 4.66
C GLU A 4 8.08 -2.97 6.04
N VAL A 5 8.09 -4.30 6.05
CA VAL A 5 8.14 -5.12 7.26
C VAL A 5 9.15 -6.24 7.08
N ASP A 6 10.03 -6.39 8.07
CA ASP A 6 10.86 -7.58 8.26
C ASP A 6 10.21 -8.42 9.37
N LEU A 7 9.77 -9.63 9.02
CA LEU A 7 9.04 -10.50 9.94
C LEU A 7 9.54 -11.94 9.88
N TYR A 8 9.30 -12.65 10.99
CA TYR A 8 9.42 -14.10 11.06
C TYR A 8 8.03 -14.71 10.94
N LEU A 9 7.75 -15.34 9.81
CA LEU A 9 6.53 -16.12 9.64
C LEU A 9 6.72 -17.47 10.32
N ARG A 10 5.86 -17.77 11.30
CA ARG A 10 5.82 -19.07 12.00
C ARG A 10 4.54 -19.79 11.64
N GLN A 11 4.68 -21.00 11.11
CA GLN A 11 3.56 -21.87 10.78
C GLN A 11 3.70 -23.17 11.53
N ARG A 12 2.59 -23.68 12.05
CA ARG A 12 2.54 -24.97 12.71
C ARG A 12 1.41 -25.79 12.12
N TRP A 13 1.71 -27.01 11.70
CA TRP A 13 0.70 -27.99 11.29
C TRP A 13 1.08 -29.36 11.83
N TYR A 14 0.22 -30.33 11.53
CA TYR A 14 0.35 -31.70 11.98
C TYR A 14 0.37 -32.62 10.75
N ASP A 15 1.37 -33.48 10.68
CA ASP A 15 1.52 -34.48 9.62
C ASP A 15 1.81 -35.84 10.24
N GLN A 16 0.86 -36.77 10.12
CA GLN A 16 0.97 -38.12 10.67
C GLN A 16 2.10 -38.94 10.03
N ARG A 17 2.51 -38.62 8.80
CA ARG A 17 3.54 -39.37 8.06
C ARG A 17 4.94 -39.19 8.64
N LEU A 18 5.14 -38.13 9.42
CA LEU A 18 6.44 -37.75 10.00
C LEU A 18 6.53 -38.02 11.50
N MET A 19 5.61 -38.84 12.04
CA MET A 19 5.68 -39.31 13.42
C MET A 19 6.89 -40.23 13.61
N THR A 20 7.73 -39.90 14.59
CA THR A 20 8.91 -40.71 14.93
C THR A 20 8.66 -41.38 16.27
N GLY A 21 8.34 -42.69 16.25
CA GLY A 21 7.87 -43.41 17.42
C GLY A 21 8.89 -43.67 18.54
N ASN A 22 10.15 -43.24 18.41
CA ASN A 22 11.23 -43.62 19.35
C ASN A 22 12.32 -42.54 19.59
N GLY A 23 12.16 -41.31 19.10
CA GLY A 23 13.12 -40.23 19.38
C GLY A 23 12.75 -39.49 20.66
N SER A 24 13.71 -39.05 21.49
CA SER A 24 13.43 -38.28 22.71
C SER A 24 13.58 -36.76 22.54
N ARG A 25 14.01 -36.28 21.36
CA ARG A 25 14.23 -34.86 21.07
C ARG A 25 13.61 -34.45 19.74
N ALA A 26 13.19 -33.19 19.65
CA ALA A 26 12.76 -32.58 18.39
C ALA A 26 13.94 -32.51 17.41
N LEU A 27 13.67 -32.74 16.13
CA LEU A 27 14.67 -32.73 15.07
C LEU A 27 14.62 -31.41 14.32
N ASP A 28 15.72 -30.65 14.37
CA ASP A 28 15.90 -29.42 13.59
C ASP A 28 16.56 -29.75 12.25
N LEU A 29 15.81 -29.56 11.17
CA LEU A 29 16.29 -29.77 9.81
C LEU A 29 16.78 -28.44 9.23
N ASN A 30 18.04 -28.42 8.82
CA ASN A 30 18.67 -27.30 8.12
C ASN A 30 19.12 -27.67 6.69
N ASP A 31 19.04 -28.95 6.29
CA ASP A 31 19.40 -29.37 4.94
C ASP A 31 18.32 -28.89 3.93
N PRO A 32 18.67 -28.03 2.96
CA PRO A 32 17.73 -27.51 1.97
C PRO A 32 17.00 -28.60 1.18
N LYS A 33 17.66 -29.74 0.90
CA LYS A 33 17.06 -30.84 0.14
C LYS A 33 15.94 -31.51 0.94
N LEU A 34 16.19 -31.79 2.22
CA LEU A 34 15.18 -32.37 3.10
C LEU A 34 14.02 -31.40 3.32
N VAL A 35 14.32 -30.11 3.50
CA VAL A 35 13.29 -29.08 3.63
C VAL A 35 12.41 -29.05 2.38
N GLN A 36 12.96 -29.16 1.17
CA GLN A 36 12.17 -29.17 -0.06
C GLN A 36 11.25 -30.39 -0.21
N MET A 37 11.61 -31.55 0.35
CA MET A 37 10.80 -32.77 0.28
C MET A 37 9.57 -32.75 1.20
N ILE A 38 9.55 -31.90 2.23
CA ILE A 38 8.45 -31.80 3.18
C ILE A 38 7.35 -30.91 2.60
N TRP A 39 6.11 -31.44 2.56
CA TRP A 39 4.93 -30.67 2.18
C TRP A 39 4.75 -29.45 3.08
N LYS A 40 4.39 -28.30 2.48
CA LYS A 40 4.16 -27.02 3.17
C LYS A 40 2.83 -26.44 2.73
N PRO A 41 2.09 -25.76 3.63
CA PRO A 41 0.86 -25.07 3.25
C PRO A 41 1.16 -23.92 2.28
N GLU A 42 0.46 -23.90 1.15
CA GLU A 42 0.58 -22.84 0.13
C GLU A 42 -0.18 -21.59 0.59
N VAL A 43 0.53 -20.70 1.28
CA VAL A 43 0.02 -19.39 1.68
C VAL A 43 0.74 -18.27 0.94
N PHE A 44 0.03 -17.18 0.72
CA PHE A 44 0.58 -15.98 0.11
C PHE A 44 0.07 -14.74 0.82
N PHE A 45 0.78 -13.63 0.66
CA PHE A 45 0.37 -12.35 1.20
C PHE A 45 -0.45 -11.59 0.16
N ALA A 46 -1.76 -11.46 0.37
CA ALA A 46 -2.69 -10.93 -0.62
C ALA A 46 -2.42 -9.46 -0.96
N ASN A 47 -1.98 -8.67 0.04
CA ASN A 47 -1.70 -7.25 -0.12
C ASN A 47 -0.19 -6.92 -0.23
N ALA A 48 0.68 -7.91 -0.44
CA ALA A 48 2.10 -7.67 -0.66
C ALA A 48 2.36 -7.19 -2.10
N LYS A 49 3.12 -6.10 -2.25
CA LYS A 49 3.60 -5.60 -3.55
C LYS A 49 4.92 -6.25 -3.94
N THR A 50 5.82 -6.42 -2.98
CA THR A 50 7.12 -7.06 -3.17
C THR A 50 7.43 -7.95 -1.97
N ALA A 51 8.09 -9.08 -2.23
CA ALA A 51 8.46 -10.04 -1.22
C ALA A 51 9.86 -10.59 -1.49
N GLU A 52 10.71 -10.61 -0.47
CA GLU A 52 12.09 -11.05 -0.54
C GLU A 52 12.39 -12.04 0.60
N PHE A 53 12.94 -13.20 0.24
CA PHE A 53 13.49 -14.15 1.20
C PHE A 53 14.89 -13.73 1.65
N GLN A 54 15.20 -14.00 2.91
CA GLN A 54 16.53 -13.73 3.46
C GLN A 54 17.45 -14.95 3.31
N TYR A 55 18.57 -14.78 2.57
CA TYR A 55 19.50 -15.86 2.20
C TYR A 55 20.90 -15.76 2.83
N VAL A 56 21.18 -14.72 3.61
CA VAL A 56 22.53 -14.47 4.15
C VAL A 56 22.61 -14.93 5.61
N THR A 57 23.59 -15.74 6.01
CA THR A 57 24.64 -16.43 5.19
C THR A 57 24.15 -17.74 4.55
N VAL A 58 23.02 -18.26 5.02
CA VAL A 58 22.28 -19.40 4.48
C VAL A 58 20.80 -19.02 4.39
N PRO A 59 19.96 -19.74 3.63
CA PRO A 59 18.52 -19.52 3.64
C PRO A 59 17.98 -19.54 5.08
N ASN A 60 17.36 -18.44 5.53
CA ASN A 60 16.86 -18.29 6.88
C ASN A 60 15.52 -19.00 7.04
N VAL A 61 15.57 -20.33 6.97
CA VAL A 61 14.44 -21.25 7.07
C VAL A 61 14.78 -22.31 8.11
N LEU A 62 13.85 -22.58 9.01
CA LEU A 62 13.95 -23.62 10.01
C LEU A 62 12.71 -24.53 9.91
N VAL A 63 12.94 -25.83 9.81
CA VAL A 63 11.90 -26.85 9.98
C VAL A 63 12.24 -27.65 11.22
N ARG A 64 11.38 -27.58 12.23
CA ARG A 64 11.49 -28.39 13.44
C ARG A 64 10.39 -29.45 13.44
N LEU A 65 10.80 -30.71 13.47
CA LEU A 65 9.90 -31.86 13.58
C LEU A 65 9.80 -32.28 15.04
N ASP A 66 8.58 -32.32 15.55
CA ASP A 66 8.25 -32.88 16.86
C ASP A 66 7.89 -34.37 16.74
N GLN A 67 8.06 -35.13 17.81
CA GLN A 67 7.83 -36.59 17.82
C GLN A 67 6.38 -36.94 17.50
N GLY A 68 5.45 -36.12 17.98
CA GLY A 68 4.02 -36.28 17.73
C GLY A 68 3.60 -35.98 16.29
N GLY A 69 4.52 -35.72 15.36
CA GLY A 69 4.19 -35.34 13.97
C GLY A 69 3.80 -33.87 13.81
N SER A 70 4.00 -33.04 14.84
CA SER A 70 3.82 -31.59 14.71
C SER A 70 5.04 -30.96 14.06
N ILE A 71 4.81 -30.15 13.04
CA ILE A 71 5.87 -29.48 12.29
C ILE A 71 5.80 -28.00 12.57
N LEU A 72 6.92 -27.42 12.99
CA LEU A 72 7.11 -25.98 13.09
C LEU A 72 7.97 -25.54 11.91
N TYR A 73 7.41 -24.67 11.08
CA TYR A 73 8.11 -24.02 9.99
C TYR A 73 8.27 -22.54 10.31
N MET A 74 9.50 -22.05 10.22
CA MET A 74 9.83 -20.66 10.44
C MET A 74 10.66 -20.14 9.29
N LEU A 75 10.33 -18.96 8.79
CA LEU A 75 11.12 -18.26 7.79
C LEU A 75 11.14 -16.77 8.06
N ARG A 76 12.27 -16.13 7.71
CA ARG A 76 12.40 -14.68 7.74
C ARG A 76 12.10 -14.09 6.36
N LEU A 77 11.17 -13.14 6.34
CA LEU A 77 10.69 -12.49 5.12
C LEU A 77 10.81 -10.99 5.24
N LYS A 78 11.24 -10.35 4.15
CA LYS A 78 11.18 -8.90 3.99
C LYS A 78 10.10 -8.59 2.96
N LEU A 79 9.05 -7.90 3.39
CA LEU A 79 7.83 -7.71 2.62
C LEU A 79 7.49 -6.21 2.54
N ARG A 80 7.00 -5.77 1.39
CA ARG A 80 6.40 -4.44 1.23
C ARG A 80 4.92 -4.59 0.98
N PHE A 81 4.12 -4.10 1.91
CA PHE A 81 2.67 -4.21 1.88
C PHE A 81 2.01 -2.95 1.34
N SER A 82 0.94 -3.13 0.60
CA SER A 82 0.04 -2.05 0.23
C SER A 82 -0.78 -1.60 1.45
N CYS A 83 -0.81 -0.29 1.70
CA CYS A 83 -1.66 0.30 2.73
C CYS A 83 -2.21 1.62 2.20
N MET A 84 -3.52 1.68 2.02
CA MET A 84 -4.24 2.89 1.63
C MET A 84 -4.35 3.80 2.85
N MET A 85 -3.57 4.87 2.87
CA MET A 85 -3.54 5.81 3.99
C MET A 85 -4.48 6.98 3.72
N ASP A 86 -5.28 7.36 4.71
CA ASP A 86 -6.14 8.55 4.66
C ASP A 86 -5.40 9.75 5.26
N LEU A 87 -4.95 10.66 4.40
CA LEU A 87 -4.15 11.82 4.79
C LEU A 87 -4.98 13.09 5.00
N TYR A 88 -6.33 12.99 5.09
CA TYR A 88 -7.19 14.15 5.26
C TYR A 88 -6.84 15.01 6.47
N ARG A 89 -6.40 14.39 7.58
CA ARG A 89 -6.00 15.09 8.82
C ARG A 89 -4.49 15.23 8.98
N TYR A 90 -3.71 15.12 7.90
CA TYR A 90 -2.25 15.22 8.00
C TYR A 90 -1.80 16.54 8.65
N PRO A 91 -0.82 16.53 9.58
CA PRO A 91 -0.06 15.40 10.13
C PRO A 91 -0.68 14.77 11.40
N MET A 92 -1.87 15.19 11.81
CA MET A 92 -2.62 14.66 12.96
C MET A 92 -3.55 13.49 12.55
N ASP A 93 -3.03 12.60 11.72
CA ASP A 93 -3.72 11.46 11.16
C ASP A 93 -3.41 10.16 11.92
N SER A 94 -4.32 9.19 11.78
CA SER A 94 -4.15 7.81 12.24
C SER A 94 -4.42 6.88 11.07
N GLN A 95 -3.56 5.88 10.91
CA GLN A 95 -3.59 4.96 9.78
C GLN A 95 -3.81 3.54 10.28
N ILE A 96 -4.56 2.76 9.49
CA ILE A 96 -4.76 1.33 9.73
C ILE A 96 -4.13 0.60 8.56
N CYS A 97 -3.02 -0.09 8.81
CA CYS A 97 -2.34 -0.89 7.81
C CYS A 97 -2.47 -2.37 8.16
N ALA A 98 -2.90 -3.17 7.20
CA ALA A 98 -3.12 -4.60 7.42
C ALA A 98 -2.03 -5.45 6.77
N ILE A 99 -1.76 -6.61 7.35
CA ILE A 99 -1.08 -7.74 6.72
C ILE A 99 -2.14 -8.82 6.48
N GLU A 100 -2.30 -9.25 5.24
CA GLU A 100 -3.28 -10.25 4.85
C GLU A 100 -2.56 -11.48 4.32
N LEU A 101 -2.74 -12.62 4.99
CA LEU A 101 -2.19 -13.92 4.61
C LEU A 101 -3.33 -14.86 4.24
N ALA A 102 -3.35 -15.38 3.03
CA ALA A 102 -4.42 -16.24 2.52
C ALA A 102 -3.86 -17.55 1.96
N SER A 103 -4.70 -18.58 1.92
CA SER A 103 -4.44 -19.81 1.17
C SER A 103 -4.53 -19.54 -0.33
N PHE A 104 -3.54 -19.98 -1.11
CA PHE A 104 -3.50 -19.73 -2.56
C PHE A 104 -4.41 -20.67 -3.36
N SER A 105 -4.20 -21.99 -3.23
CA SER A 105 -4.88 -23.01 -4.04
C SER A 105 -5.95 -23.79 -3.26
N LYS A 106 -5.84 -23.82 -1.92
CA LYS A 106 -6.61 -24.69 -1.04
C LYS A 106 -7.82 -23.97 -0.44
N THR A 107 -9.00 -24.57 -0.58
CA THR A 107 -10.24 -24.06 0.02
C THR A 107 -10.26 -24.29 1.53
N THR A 108 -11.22 -23.68 2.22
CA THR A 108 -11.44 -23.81 3.67
C THR A 108 -11.65 -25.25 4.15
N THR A 109 -12.06 -26.17 3.26
CA THR A 109 -12.23 -27.60 3.57
C THR A 109 -10.90 -28.35 3.60
N GLU A 110 -9.91 -27.92 2.80
CA GLU A 110 -8.60 -28.56 2.70
C GLU A 110 -7.56 -27.89 3.61
N LEU A 111 -7.58 -26.55 3.70
CA LEU A 111 -6.65 -25.76 4.49
C LEU A 111 -7.41 -24.67 5.26
N ASN A 112 -7.42 -24.80 6.58
CA ASN A 112 -8.00 -23.79 7.46
C ASN A 112 -6.88 -23.09 8.26
N LEU A 113 -6.66 -21.81 7.98
CA LEU A 113 -5.68 -21.01 8.68
C LEU A 113 -6.28 -20.52 9.99
N LYS A 114 -5.50 -20.59 11.08
CA LYS A 114 -5.89 -20.07 12.39
C LYS A 114 -4.71 -19.34 13.02
N TRP A 115 -5.00 -18.27 13.72
CA TRP A 115 -4.04 -17.60 14.59
C TRP A 115 -3.66 -18.52 15.75
N SER A 116 -2.44 -18.40 16.24
CA SER A 116 -2.04 -19.09 17.47
C SER A 116 -2.76 -18.48 18.67
N ASP A 117 -3.23 -19.33 19.59
CA ASP A 117 -3.93 -18.89 20.80
C ASP A 117 -3.08 -17.97 21.69
N ILE A 118 -1.76 -18.11 21.62
CA ILE A 118 -0.81 -17.36 22.44
C ILE A 118 0.00 -16.41 21.55
N SER A 119 -0.20 -15.11 21.71
CA SER A 119 0.58 -14.05 21.04
C SER A 119 0.69 -14.25 19.52
N PRO A 120 -0.44 -14.18 18.77
CA PRO A 120 -0.47 -14.46 17.34
C PRO A 120 0.48 -13.56 16.54
N VAL A 121 0.59 -12.30 16.95
CA VAL A 121 1.57 -11.33 16.46
C VAL A 121 2.39 -10.84 17.62
N LYS A 122 3.71 -11.00 17.55
CA LYS A 122 4.66 -10.49 18.54
C LYS A 122 5.53 -9.42 17.91
N LEU A 123 5.41 -8.20 18.42
CA LEU A 123 6.29 -7.09 18.05
C LEU A 123 7.63 -7.23 18.76
N TYR A 124 8.68 -6.65 18.18
CA TYR A 124 9.96 -6.52 18.85
C TYR A 124 9.87 -5.42 19.91
N ASP A 125 10.26 -5.71 21.16
CA ASP A 125 10.04 -4.82 22.32
C ASP A 125 10.71 -3.44 22.17
N LYS A 126 11.80 -3.35 21.39
CA LYS A 126 12.53 -2.10 21.11
C LYS A 126 12.24 -1.54 19.72
N LEU A 127 11.18 -1.99 19.06
CA LEU A 127 10.79 -1.47 17.76
C LEU A 127 10.42 0.01 17.89
N LYS A 128 11.16 0.88 17.19
CA LYS A 128 10.87 2.31 17.12
C LYS A 128 10.78 2.72 15.67
N LEU A 129 9.63 3.24 15.29
CA LEU A 129 9.44 3.87 13.99
C LEU A 129 9.70 5.38 14.14
N PRO A 130 10.40 6.02 13.19
CA PRO A 130 10.77 7.43 13.32
C PRO A 130 9.57 8.39 13.16
N GLN A 131 8.55 8.00 12.39
CA GLN A 131 7.41 8.86 12.04
C GLN A 131 6.07 8.43 12.65
N PHE A 132 5.96 7.17 13.07
CA PHE A 132 4.71 6.59 13.56
C PHE A 132 4.92 5.90 14.90
N LEU A 133 3.83 5.75 15.64
CA LEU A 133 3.74 4.96 16.86
C LEU A 133 2.71 3.88 16.63
N ILE A 134 3.04 2.63 16.94
CA ILE A 134 2.08 1.53 16.90
C ILE A 134 1.29 1.60 18.19
N THR A 135 0.00 1.93 18.11
CA THR A 135 -0.87 2.08 19.28
C THR A 135 -1.50 0.75 19.66
N ASN A 136 -1.91 -0.04 18.67
CA ASN A 136 -2.55 -1.33 18.89
C ASN A 136 -2.31 -2.25 17.68
N VAL A 137 -2.45 -3.56 17.91
CA VAL A 137 -2.45 -4.60 16.89
C VAL A 137 -3.68 -5.47 17.10
N SER A 138 -4.58 -5.51 16.12
CA SER A 138 -5.72 -6.43 16.12
C SER A 138 -5.45 -7.60 15.17
N THR A 139 -5.94 -8.78 15.53
CA THR A 139 -5.91 -9.96 14.66
C THR A 139 -7.33 -10.42 14.40
N SER A 140 -7.68 -10.61 13.13
CA SER A 140 -8.97 -11.12 12.70
C SER A 140 -8.79 -12.29 11.73
N LEU A 141 -9.83 -13.11 11.65
CA LEU A 141 -9.97 -14.14 10.64
C LEU A 141 -10.88 -13.61 9.55
N CYS A 142 -10.54 -13.88 8.30
CA CYS A 142 -11.36 -13.53 7.15
C CYS A 142 -11.60 -14.75 6.28
N LYS A 143 -12.64 -14.66 5.45
CA LYS A 143 -12.97 -15.64 4.43
C LYS A 143 -13.18 -14.90 3.13
N GLU A 144 -12.49 -15.34 2.08
CA GLU A 144 -12.62 -14.76 0.75
C GLU A 144 -13.29 -15.77 -0.17
N THR A 145 -14.32 -15.34 -0.88
CA THR A 145 -15.06 -16.17 -1.83
C THR A 145 -14.55 -15.87 -3.23
N PHE A 146 -13.91 -16.85 -3.86
CA PHE A 146 -13.51 -16.79 -5.27
C PHE A 146 -14.35 -17.76 -6.11
N HIS A 147 -14.20 -17.71 -7.43
CA HIS A 147 -14.97 -18.55 -8.37
C HIS A 147 -14.93 -20.05 -8.07
N ILE A 148 -13.85 -20.54 -7.45
CA ILE A 148 -13.61 -21.97 -7.19
C ILE A 148 -14.15 -22.38 -5.81
N GLY A 149 -14.30 -21.44 -4.86
CA GLY A 149 -14.77 -21.74 -3.50
C GLY A 149 -14.37 -20.68 -2.47
N GLU A 150 -14.60 -21.00 -1.19
CA GLU A 150 -14.18 -20.17 -0.07
C GLU A 150 -12.74 -20.50 0.36
N TYR A 151 -11.94 -19.46 0.56
CA TYR A 151 -10.54 -19.53 0.99
C TYR A 151 -10.39 -18.91 2.38
N SER A 152 -9.52 -19.50 3.19
CA SER A 152 -9.24 -19.03 4.56
C SER A 152 -8.17 -17.94 4.51
N CYS A 153 -8.39 -16.84 5.24
CA CYS A 153 -7.40 -15.78 5.37
C CYS A 153 -7.25 -15.28 6.80
N LEU A 154 -6.04 -14.82 7.11
CA LEU A 154 -5.63 -14.23 8.37
C LEU A 154 -5.29 -12.77 8.13
N LYS A 155 -5.86 -11.88 8.94
CA LYS A 155 -5.63 -10.45 8.85
C LYS A 155 -5.08 -9.92 10.17
N ALA A 156 -3.95 -9.23 10.10
CA ALA A 156 -3.39 -8.49 11.24
C ALA A 156 -3.41 -7.00 10.92
N GLU A 157 -4.12 -6.19 11.70
CA GLU A 157 -4.23 -4.76 11.50
C GLU A 157 -3.38 -4.01 12.53
N PHE A 158 -2.52 -3.14 12.02
CA PHE A 158 -1.64 -2.29 12.81
C PHE A 158 -2.25 -0.89 12.84
N TYR A 159 -2.59 -0.43 14.04
CA TYR A 159 -3.04 0.93 14.28
C TYR A 159 -1.81 1.81 14.48
N LEU A 160 -1.60 2.74 13.55
CA LEU A 160 -0.45 3.62 13.49
C LEU A 160 -0.90 5.06 13.74
N GLN A 161 -0.28 5.73 14.70
CA GLN A 161 -0.49 7.15 14.96
C GLN A 161 0.76 7.93 14.57
N ARG A 162 0.61 9.03 13.81
CA ARG A 162 1.76 9.83 13.40
C ARG A 162 2.34 10.61 14.58
N ALA A 163 3.66 10.61 14.71
CA ALA A 163 4.37 11.44 15.69
C ALA A 163 4.45 12.90 15.20
N LEU A 164 3.98 13.84 16.03
CA LEU A 164 3.87 15.25 15.66
C LEU A 164 5.14 16.08 15.88
N GLY A 165 6.08 15.60 16.70
CA GLY A 165 7.23 16.41 17.15
C GLY A 165 8.05 17.01 16.00
N TYR A 166 8.30 16.22 14.95
CA TYR A 166 9.01 16.70 13.76
C TYR A 166 8.25 17.83 13.04
N HIS A 167 6.94 17.66 12.86
CA HIS A 167 6.11 18.65 12.18
C HIS A 167 5.99 19.94 12.99
N LEU A 168 5.89 19.86 14.31
CA LEU A 168 5.84 21.02 15.20
C LEU A 168 7.08 21.91 15.04
N VAL A 169 8.28 21.31 15.07
CA VAL A 169 9.53 22.05 15.00
C VAL A 169 9.86 22.54 13.57
N GLN A 170 9.61 21.71 12.54
CA GLN A 170 9.99 22.08 11.17
C GLN A 170 8.96 22.92 10.42
N SER A 171 7.66 22.76 10.73
CA SER A 171 6.58 23.41 9.97
C SER A 171 5.82 24.43 10.82
N TYR A 172 5.32 24.06 11.99
CA TYR A 172 4.49 24.96 12.80
C TYR A 172 5.28 26.10 13.45
N LEU A 173 6.45 25.81 14.04
CA LEU A 173 7.24 26.83 14.71
C LEU A 173 7.70 27.95 13.75
N PRO A 174 8.26 27.67 12.55
CA PRO A 174 8.63 28.72 11.61
C PRO A 174 7.44 29.53 11.10
N THR A 175 6.29 28.90 10.84
CA THR A 175 5.10 29.64 10.35
C THR A 175 4.55 30.58 11.40
N ILE A 176 4.51 30.16 12.67
CA ILE A 176 4.14 31.03 13.80
C ILE A 176 5.10 32.22 13.88
N LEU A 177 6.42 31.99 13.80
CA LEU A 177 7.41 33.06 13.83
C LEU A 177 7.25 34.04 12.66
N ILE A 178 6.96 33.56 11.45
CA ILE A 178 6.72 34.43 10.29
C ILE A 178 5.48 35.31 10.50
N VAL A 179 4.39 34.76 11.07
CA VAL A 179 3.18 35.54 11.39
C VAL A 179 3.52 36.61 12.43
N VAL A 180 4.26 36.28 13.49
CA VAL A 180 4.67 37.26 14.51
C VAL A 180 5.56 38.36 13.90
N ILE A 181 6.51 38.00 13.03
CA ILE A 181 7.36 38.98 12.32
C ILE A 181 6.51 39.88 11.42
N SER A 182 5.46 39.34 10.78
CA SER A 182 4.57 40.15 9.96
C SER A 182 3.87 41.25 10.76
N TRP A 183 3.60 41.04 12.05
CA TRP A 183 2.97 42.06 12.91
C TRP A 183 3.92 43.19 13.31
N VAL A 184 5.23 43.01 13.16
CA VAL A 184 6.22 44.08 13.43
C VAL A 184 5.99 45.29 12.51
N SER A 185 5.40 45.08 11.32
CA SER A 185 5.07 46.20 10.43
C SER A 185 4.08 47.20 11.03
N PHE A 186 3.25 46.78 11.98
CA PHE A 186 2.31 47.67 12.68
C PHE A 186 2.98 48.62 13.67
N TRP A 187 4.20 48.28 14.12
CA TRP A 187 4.97 49.08 15.08
C TRP A 187 5.94 50.06 14.42
N LEU A 188 6.14 49.95 13.11
CA LEU A 188 6.96 50.89 12.34
C LEU A 188 6.22 52.22 12.19
N ASP A 189 6.96 53.30 12.02
CA ASP A 189 6.39 54.62 11.73
C ASP A 189 5.68 54.64 10.36
N GLU A 190 4.69 55.51 10.20
CA GLU A 190 3.89 55.64 8.97
C GLU A 190 4.74 56.10 7.78
N GLU A 191 5.73 56.95 8.04
CA GLU A 191 6.63 57.50 7.02
C GLU A 191 7.61 56.46 6.47
N ALA A 192 7.83 55.34 7.18
CA ALA A 192 8.73 54.26 6.78
C ALA A 192 8.08 53.26 5.79
N ILE A 193 7.48 53.79 4.72
CA ILE A 193 6.80 53.04 3.65
C ILE A 193 7.63 51.88 3.07
N PRO A 194 8.90 52.08 2.64
CA PRO A 194 9.67 50.99 2.00
C PRO A 194 9.90 49.80 2.93
N ALA A 195 10.15 50.05 4.22
CA ALA A 195 10.38 48.98 5.20
C ALA A 195 9.12 48.12 5.41
N ARG A 196 7.95 48.74 5.50
CA ARG A 196 6.66 48.04 5.65
C ARG A 196 6.36 47.15 4.44
N ILE A 197 6.57 47.66 3.22
CA ILE A 197 6.34 46.89 1.98
C ILE A 197 7.31 45.70 1.90
N THR A 198 8.60 45.91 2.17
CA THR A 198 9.60 44.83 2.12
C THR A 198 9.27 43.72 3.11
N LEU A 199 8.87 44.05 4.35
CA LEU A 199 8.45 43.04 5.34
C LEU A 199 7.21 42.26 4.89
N GLY A 200 6.20 42.95 4.33
CA GLY A 200 5.00 42.29 3.79
C GLY A 200 5.29 41.33 2.63
N VAL A 201 6.09 41.75 1.66
CA VAL A 201 6.42 40.91 0.49
C VAL A 201 7.31 39.73 0.88
N THR A 202 8.31 39.95 1.72
CA THR A 202 9.22 38.88 2.16
C THR A 202 8.51 37.83 3.01
N THR A 203 7.61 38.23 3.91
CA THR A 203 6.81 37.28 4.70
C THR A 203 5.88 36.44 3.82
N LEU A 204 5.20 37.05 2.85
CA LEU A 204 4.35 36.33 1.89
C LEU A 204 5.17 35.33 1.04
N LEU A 205 6.34 35.75 0.55
CA LEU A 205 7.25 34.89 -0.19
C LEU A 205 7.72 33.71 0.66
N THR A 206 8.06 33.96 1.93
CA THR A 206 8.53 32.92 2.86
C THR A 206 7.43 31.90 3.17
N ILE A 207 6.19 32.35 3.40
CA ILE A 207 5.03 31.46 3.59
C ILE A 207 4.79 30.63 2.32
N SER A 208 4.83 31.25 1.14
CA SER A 208 4.62 30.56 -0.13
C SER A 208 5.68 29.49 -0.37
N SER A 209 6.95 29.82 -0.13
CA SER A 209 8.08 28.87 -0.20
C SER A 209 7.90 27.69 0.76
N LYS A 210 7.46 27.94 1.99
CA LYS A 210 7.16 26.88 2.97
C LYS A 210 5.97 26.01 2.57
N GLY A 211 4.92 26.58 2.01
CA GLY A 211 3.79 25.82 1.48
C GLY A 211 4.21 24.86 0.37
N ILE A 212 5.06 25.32 -0.55
CA ILE A 212 5.63 24.51 -1.63
C ILE A 212 6.50 23.37 -1.08
N ASP A 213 7.33 23.64 -0.08
CA ASP A 213 8.20 22.63 0.53
C ASP A 213 7.41 21.52 1.27
N VAL A 214 6.34 21.89 2.00
CA VAL A 214 5.42 20.90 2.59
C VAL A 214 4.73 20.06 1.51
N TYR A 215 4.29 20.72 0.43
CA TYR A 215 3.68 20.06 -0.73
C TYR A 215 4.63 19.05 -1.39
N TYR A 216 5.90 19.41 -1.60
CA TYR A 216 6.88 18.48 -2.21
C TYR A 216 7.23 17.28 -1.32
N ARG A 217 7.18 17.44 0.00
CA ARG A 217 7.42 16.33 0.94
C ARG A 217 6.28 15.32 0.94
N LEU A 218 5.05 15.79 0.78
CA LEU A 218 3.90 14.94 0.51
C LEU A 218 3.92 14.54 -0.97
N LYS A 219 4.68 13.49 -1.31
CA LYS A 219 4.71 12.91 -2.67
C LYS A 219 3.38 12.24 -3.03
N LEU A 220 2.33 13.02 -3.17
CA LEU A 220 1.06 12.64 -3.76
C LEU A 220 1.13 13.06 -5.22
N ARG A 221 1.88 12.30 -6.02
CA ARG A 221 1.90 12.50 -7.46
C ARG A 221 0.67 11.84 -8.07
N PHE A 222 -0.32 12.65 -8.38
CA PHE A 222 -1.29 12.35 -9.43
C PHE A 222 -1.25 13.49 -10.43
N SER A 223 -0.54 13.26 -11.52
CA SER A 223 -0.60 14.10 -12.71
C SER A 223 -1.42 13.31 -13.73
N CYS A 224 -2.75 13.41 -13.68
CA CYS A 224 -3.50 13.22 -14.93
C CYS A 224 -3.24 14.47 -15.77
N MET A 225 -3.01 14.28 -17.07
CA MET A 225 -2.72 15.37 -18.01
C MET A 225 -3.89 16.34 -17.97
N MET A 226 -3.68 17.54 -17.43
CA MET A 226 -4.66 18.62 -17.49
C MET A 226 -4.65 19.16 -18.92
N ASP A 227 -5.64 18.77 -19.72
CA ASP A 227 -5.90 19.42 -21.00
C ASP A 227 -6.76 20.67 -20.75
N LEU A 228 -6.09 21.77 -20.39
CA LEU A 228 -6.72 23.06 -20.01
C LEU A 228 -7.62 23.64 -21.13
N TYR A 229 -7.50 23.12 -22.35
CA TYR A 229 -8.24 23.63 -23.50
C TYR A 229 -9.66 23.07 -23.61
N ARG A 230 -9.99 21.96 -22.92
CA ARG A 230 -11.20 21.19 -23.24
C ARG A 230 -12.21 21.00 -22.10
N TYR A 231 -11.86 21.22 -20.83
CA TYR A 231 -12.81 21.10 -19.72
C TYR A 231 -12.52 22.05 -18.54
N PRO A 232 -13.54 22.67 -17.92
CA PRO A 232 -13.39 23.29 -16.59
C PRO A 232 -13.04 22.22 -15.55
N MET A 233 -12.34 22.64 -14.48
CA MET A 233 -11.69 21.86 -13.40
C MET A 233 -12.52 20.75 -12.69
N ASP A 234 -13.75 20.48 -13.10
CA ASP A 234 -14.71 19.60 -12.43
C ASP A 234 -14.84 18.19 -13.04
N SER A 235 -14.32 17.96 -14.26
CA SER A 235 -14.29 16.64 -14.91
C SER A 235 -12.89 16.25 -15.38
N GLN A 236 -12.44 15.05 -15.02
CA GLN A 236 -11.16 14.47 -15.43
C GLN A 236 -11.37 13.12 -16.12
N ILE A 237 -10.54 12.83 -17.11
CA ILE A 237 -10.48 11.53 -17.76
C ILE A 237 -9.08 10.97 -17.48
N CYS A 238 -9.01 9.83 -16.82
CA CYS A 238 -7.75 9.11 -16.61
C CYS A 238 -7.85 7.77 -17.36
N ALA A 239 -6.82 7.40 -18.10
CA ALA A 239 -6.79 6.18 -18.90
C ALA A 239 -5.71 5.21 -18.41
N ILE A 240 -6.02 3.92 -18.44
CA ILE A 240 -5.06 2.84 -18.27
C ILE A 240 -4.95 2.10 -19.60
N GLU A 241 -3.74 1.95 -20.10
CA GLU A 241 -3.43 1.29 -21.36
C GLU A 241 -2.54 0.08 -21.11
N LEU A 242 -2.97 -1.08 -21.62
CA LEU A 242 -2.21 -2.33 -21.61
C LEU A 242 -1.86 -2.68 -23.05
N ALA A 243 -0.57 -2.65 -23.39
CA ALA A 243 -0.06 -2.93 -24.73
C ALA A 243 0.83 -4.18 -24.74
N SER A 244 0.88 -4.89 -25.88
CA SER A 244 1.83 -5.98 -26.08
C SER A 244 3.26 -5.42 -26.27
N PHE A 245 4.20 -5.80 -25.41
CA PHE A 245 5.57 -5.23 -25.43
C PHE A 245 6.50 -5.82 -26.51
N SER A 246 6.08 -6.87 -27.25
CA SER A 246 6.97 -7.57 -28.19
C SER A 246 6.28 -8.23 -29.38
N LYS A 247 4.95 -8.30 -29.41
CA LYS A 247 4.19 -8.98 -30.46
C LYS A 247 3.34 -7.97 -31.21
N THR A 248 3.41 -8.00 -32.53
CA THR A 248 2.60 -7.14 -33.41
C THR A 248 1.15 -7.59 -33.44
N THR A 249 0.25 -6.73 -33.95
CA THR A 249 -1.20 -7.01 -34.09
C THR A 249 -1.51 -8.30 -34.87
N THR A 250 -0.61 -8.76 -35.74
CA THR A 250 -0.74 -10.02 -36.48
C THR A 250 -0.41 -11.25 -35.65
N GLU A 251 0.42 -11.12 -34.61
CA GLU A 251 0.88 -12.23 -33.75
C GLU A 251 0.08 -12.35 -32.46
N LEU A 252 -0.39 -11.22 -31.92
CA LEU A 252 -1.17 -11.16 -30.69
C LEU A 252 -2.20 -10.04 -30.79
N ASN A 253 -3.47 -10.42 -30.77
CA ASN A 253 -4.59 -9.49 -30.75
C ASN A 253 -5.29 -9.58 -29.40
N LEU A 254 -5.04 -8.59 -28.53
CA LEU A 254 -5.69 -8.49 -27.23
C LEU A 254 -7.19 -8.22 -27.41
N LYS A 255 -8.02 -8.92 -26.63
CA LYS A 255 -9.47 -8.71 -26.59
C LYS A 255 -9.95 -8.67 -25.15
N TRP A 256 -10.93 -7.82 -24.88
CA TRP A 256 -11.65 -7.83 -23.61
C TRP A 256 -12.52 -9.09 -23.51
N SER A 257 -12.70 -9.61 -22.29
CA SER A 257 -13.70 -10.65 -22.01
C SER A 257 -15.11 -10.03 -22.02
N ASP A 258 -16.11 -10.75 -22.54
CA ASP A 258 -17.46 -10.22 -22.84
C ASP A 258 -18.28 -9.77 -21.62
N ILE A 259 -17.81 -10.03 -20.39
CA ILE A 259 -18.53 -9.70 -19.15
C ILE A 259 -17.68 -8.72 -18.34
N SER A 260 -18.04 -7.43 -18.37
CA SER A 260 -17.48 -6.35 -17.52
C SER A 260 -15.97 -6.49 -17.26
N PRO A 261 -15.13 -6.24 -18.27
CA PRO A 261 -13.70 -6.57 -18.21
C PRO A 261 -12.91 -5.82 -17.13
N VAL A 262 -13.45 -4.69 -16.64
CA VAL A 262 -12.85 -3.89 -15.58
C VAL A 262 -13.80 -3.91 -14.40
N LYS A 263 -13.38 -4.55 -13.30
CA LYS A 263 -14.08 -4.49 -12.02
C LYS A 263 -13.43 -3.44 -11.12
N LEU A 264 -14.26 -2.53 -10.61
CA LEU A 264 -13.85 -1.62 -9.55
C LEU A 264 -13.87 -2.37 -8.22
N TYR A 265 -12.89 -2.11 -7.37
CA TYR A 265 -12.88 -2.66 -6.02
C TYR A 265 -13.99 -1.99 -5.19
N ASP A 266 -14.90 -2.76 -4.61
CA ASP A 266 -16.11 -2.23 -3.93
C ASP A 266 -15.81 -1.28 -2.75
N LYS A 267 -14.60 -1.35 -2.17
CA LYS A 267 -14.15 -0.45 -1.10
C LYS A 267 -13.28 0.71 -1.60
N LEU A 268 -13.17 0.90 -2.91
CA LEU A 268 -12.44 2.02 -3.51
C LEU A 268 -13.15 3.33 -3.18
N LYS A 269 -12.63 4.06 -2.18
CA LYS A 269 -13.10 5.41 -1.87
C LYS A 269 -12.13 6.43 -2.44
N LEU A 270 -12.60 7.13 -3.47
CA LEU A 270 -11.97 8.34 -3.97
C LEU A 270 -12.45 9.51 -3.07
N PRO A 271 -11.54 10.27 -2.43
CA PRO A 271 -11.93 11.31 -1.48
C PRO A 271 -12.59 12.53 -2.13
N GLN A 272 -12.41 12.77 -3.43
CA GLN A 272 -12.88 13.99 -4.11
C GLN A 272 -13.61 13.79 -5.44
N PHE A 273 -13.45 12.62 -6.04
CA PHE A 273 -13.99 12.32 -7.36
C PHE A 273 -14.88 11.10 -7.26
N LEU A 274 -15.99 11.13 -7.99
CA LEU A 274 -16.82 9.97 -8.24
C LEU A 274 -16.48 9.46 -9.62
N ILE A 275 -16.23 8.15 -9.75
CA ILE A 275 -16.18 7.52 -11.07
C ILE A 275 -17.61 7.47 -11.58
N THR A 276 -17.91 8.25 -12.62
CA THR A 276 -19.24 8.32 -13.22
C THR A 276 -19.42 7.27 -14.30
N ASN A 277 -18.35 6.96 -15.04
CA ASN A 277 -18.38 5.97 -16.12
C ASN A 277 -17.00 5.35 -16.34
N VAL A 278 -16.98 4.13 -16.87
CA VAL A 278 -15.77 3.43 -17.34
C VAL A 278 -16.03 3.00 -18.78
N SER A 279 -15.28 3.55 -19.73
CA SER A 279 -15.30 3.08 -21.13
C SER A 279 -14.10 2.19 -21.38
N THR A 280 -14.33 1.07 -22.07
CA THR A 280 -13.26 0.19 -22.54
C THR A 280 -13.20 0.22 -24.05
N SER A 281 -12.02 0.51 -24.61
CA SER A 281 -11.78 0.53 -26.04
C SER A 281 -10.58 -0.34 -26.40
N LEU A 282 -10.56 -0.78 -27.66
CA LEU A 282 -9.39 -1.39 -28.28
C LEU A 282 -8.63 -0.27 -28.98
N CYS A 283 -7.36 -0.12 -28.66
CA CYS A 283 -6.46 0.83 -29.32
C CYS A 283 -5.41 0.10 -30.14
N LYS A 284 -4.84 0.82 -31.10
CA LYS A 284 -3.67 0.39 -31.88
C LYS A 284 -2.62 1.47 -31.74
N GLU A 285 -1.45 1.10 -31.25
CA GLU A 285 -0.31 2.00 -31.17
C GLU A 285 0.68 1.69 -32.29
N THR A 286 1.05 2.74 -33.02
CA THR A 286 2.05 2.69 -34.08
C THR A 286 3.40 3.13 -33.52
N PHE A 287 4.33 2.19 -33.36
CA PHE A 287 5.73 2.49 -33.08
C PHE A 287 6.58 2.28 -34.33
N HIS A 288 7.83 2.77 -34.32
CA HIS A 288 8.77 2.64 -35.44
C HIS A 288 9.01 1.19 -35.92
N ILE A 289 8.60 0.18 -35.14
CA ILE A 289 8.87 -1.25 -35.35
C ILE A 289 7.60 -2.03 -35.78
N GLY A 290 6.41 -1.40 -35.76
CA GLY A 290 5.14 -2.02 -36.17
C GLY A 290 3.91 -1.51 -35.41
N GLU A 291 2.74 -2.05 -35.75
CA GLU A 291 1.48 -1.83 -35.02
C GLU A 291 1.33 -2.85 -33.88
N TYR A 292 1.04 -2.35 -32.68
CA TYR A 292 0.78 -3.15 -31.48
C TYR A 292 -0.68 -3.02 -31.04
N SER A 293 -1.27 -4.13 -30.58
CA SER A 293 -2.63 -4.10 -30.02
C SER A 293 -2.58 -3.64 -28.56
N CYS A 294 -3.49 -2.74 -28.18
CA CYS A 294 -3.63 -2.29 -26.80
C CYS A 294 -5.08 -2.28 -26.33
N LEU A 295 -5.27 -2.55 -25.04
CA LEU A 295 -6.53 -2.45 -24.33
C LEU A 295 -6.51 -1.16 -23.52
N LYS A 296 -7.46 -0.26 -23.79
CA LYS A 296 -7.58 1.01 -23.10
C LYS A 296 -8.85 1.01 -22.25
N ALA A 297 -8.70 1.35 -20.97
CA ALA A 297 -9.83 1.61 -20.07
C ALA A 297 -9.76 3.08 -19.62
N GLU A 298 -10.79 3.86 -19.95
CA GLU A 298 -10.92 5.26 -19.55
C GLU A 298 -11.91 5.38 -18.39
N PHE A 299 -11.49 6.11 -17.36
CA PHE A 299 -12.26 6.37 -16.16
C PHE A 299 -12.67 7.84 -16.17
N TYR A 300 -13.98 8.08 -16.23
CA TYR A 300 -14.56 9.41 -16.14
C TYR A 300 -14.76 9.76 -14.67
N LEU A 301 -14.05 10.78 -14.22
CA LEU A 301 -14.03 11.23 -12.84
C LEU A 301 -14.71 12.59 -12.78
N GLN A 302 -15.75 12.71 -11.94
CA GLN A 302 -16.44 13.97 -11.70
C GLN A 302 -16.28 14.39 -10.24
N ARG A 303 -16.01 15.68 -10.02
CA ARG A 303 -15.82 16.22 -8.68
C ARG A 303 -17.11 16.11 -7.86
N ALA A 304 -17.02 15.57 -6.65
CA ALA A 304 -18.16 15.49 -5.74
C ALA A 304 -18.55 16.89 -5.21
N LEU A 305 -19.76 17.35 -5.54
CA LEU A 305 -20.36 18.61 -5.10
C LEU A 305 -20.64 18.55 -3.58
N GLY A 306 -19.64 18.90 -2.78
CA GLY A 306 -19.73 18.90 -1.32
C GLY A 306 -18.40 19.15 -0.59
N TYR A 307 -17.27 19.08 -1.29
CA TYR A 307 -15.95 19.35 -0.73
C TYR A 307 -15.38 20.68 -1.23
N HIS A 308 -15.26 21.65 -0.32
CA HIS A 308 -14.50 22.87 -0.56
C HIS A 308 -13.03 22.55 -0.88
N LEU A 309 -12.45 23.36 -1.78
CA LEU A 309 -11.08 23.31 -2.32
C LEU A 309 -9.99 22.88 -1.33
N VAL A 310 -9.71 21.57 -1.20
CA VAL A 310 -8.45 21.09 -0.60
C VAL A 310 -8.01 19.77 -1.24
N GLN A 311 -7.05 19.84 -2.17
CA GLN A 311 -6.10 18.79 -2.58
C GLN A 311 -6.60 17.57 -3.39
N SER A 312 -6.08 17.45 -4.61
CA SER A 312 -6.14 16.29 -5.49
C SER A 312 -5.53 15.01 -4.85
N TYR A 313 -6.36 14.00 -4.58
CA TYR A 313 -5.94 12.65 -4.18
C TYR A 313 -6.68 11.61 -5.03
N LEU A 314 -5.96 10.74 -5.72
CA LEU A 314 -6.50 9.53 -6.36
C LEU A 314 -6.02 8.27 -5.60
N PRO A 315 -6.82 7.21 -5.47
CA PRO A 315 -6.42 5.89 -5.01
C PRO A 315 -5.95 5.01 -6.18
N THR A 316 -5.15 4.01 -5.86
CA THR A 316 -4.70 2.97 -6.80
C THR A 316 -5.87 2.06 -7.16
N ILE A 317 -6.22 1.98 -8.45
CA ILE A 317 -7.18 1.01 -8.96
C ILE A 317 -6.41 -0.29 -9.19
N LEU A 318 -6.66 -1.31 -8.36
CA LEU A 318 -6.21 -2.67 -8.60
C LEU A 318 -7.21 -3.29 -9.58
N ILE A 319 -6.84 -3.47 -10.84
CA ILE A 319 -7.64 -4.21 -11.81
C ILE A 319 -7.14 -5.65 -11.80
N VAL A 320 -8.01 -6.58 -11.42
CA VAL A 320 -7.82 -7.99 -11.72
C VAL A 320 -8.18 -8.15 -13.20
N VAL A 321 -7.17 -8.37 -14.05
CA VAL A 321 -7.33 -8.68 -15.48
C VAL A 321 -7.62 -10.16 -15.64
#